data_AF-A0A2Z4NC28-F1
#
_entry.id   AF-A0A2Z4NC28-F1
#
_cell.length_a   1.000
_cell.length_b   1.000
_cell.length_c   1.000
_cell.angle_alpha   90.00
_cell.angle_beta   90.00
_cell.angle_gamma   90.00
#
_symmetry.space_group_name_H-M   'P 1'
#
loop_
_entity.id
_entity.type
_entity.pdbx_description
1 polymer ?
#
loop_
_entity_poly.entity_id
_entity_poly.type
_entity_poly.pdbx_seq_one_letter_code
_entity_poly.pdbx_strand_id
1 'polypeptide(L)'
;NWDLVGNNTPIFFIRDPIFFPSFIHTQKRNPVTHLKDPDMFWDFITLRPEATHQVSFLFSDRGTPDGYRHMNGYGSHTFKLVNKEGNPVFCKFHFKTDQGIKNFNRHRAGELASSDPDYAIRDLYNAIATQNFPSWSVHIQVMSEEQADKHKDNPFDLTKVWSQKEYPLIPVGKMVLNLNPKNYFAEVEQ
;
A
#
# COMPACT_ATOMS: atom_id res chain seq x y z
N ASN A 1 -5.31 -20.88 1.54
CA ASN A 1 -4.37 -19.75 1.67
C ASN A 1 -5.05 -18.61 2.38
N TRP A 2 -4.27 -17.73 3.02
CA TRP A 2 -4.76 -16.45 3.51
C TRP A 2 -3.92 -15.36 2.85
N ASP A 3 -4.57 -14.53 2.04
CA ASP A 3 -3.89 -13.53 1.23
C ASP A 3 -4.22 -12.14 1.76
N LEU A 4 -3.20 -11.42 2.24
CA LEU A 4 -3.32 -10.03 2.64
C LEU A 4 -2.82 -9.13 1.50
N VAL A 5 -3.71 -8.87 0.54
CA VAL A 5 -3.41 -8.05 -0.64
C VAL A 5 -3.42 -6.57 -0.26
N GLY A 6 -2.23 -6.05 0.06
CA GLY A 6 -2.03 -4.69 0.56
C GLY A 6 -1.35 -3.74 -0.42
N ASN A 7 -1.09 -2.52 0.06
CA ASN A 7 -0.34 -1.47 -0.64
C ASN A 7 0.72 -0.86 0.29
N ASN A 8 1.58 0.02 -0.23
CA ASN A 8 2.55 0.78 0.56
C ASN A 8 1.99 2.05 1.23
N THR A 9 0.67 2.23 1.15
CA THR A 9 -0.14 3.30 1.73
C THR A 9 -1.28 2.70 2.57
N PRO A 10 -1.69 3.32 3.70
CA PRO A 10 -2.79 2.83 4.53
C PRO A 10 -4.19 3.19 4.00
N ILE A 11 -4.30 3.93 2.90
CA ILE A 11 -5.55 4.46 2.34
C ILE A 11 -5.57 4.30 0.82
N PHE A 12 -6.70 4.62 0.20
CA PHE A 12 -6.84 4.59 -1.24
C PHE A 12 -7.57 5.83 -1.79
N PHE A 13 -7.62 5.96 -3.12
CA PHE A 13 -8.18 7.11 -3.83
C PHE A 13 -9.70 7.17 -3.77
N ILE A 14 -10.36 6.02 -3.62
CA ILE A 14 -11.81 5.90 -3.66
C ILE A 14 -12.30 5.05 -2.50
N ARG A 15 -13.58 5.23 -2.16
CA ARG A 15 -14.29 4.48 -1.10
C ARG A 15 -15.49 3.69 -1.60
N ASP A 16 -15.75 3.75 -2.90
CA ASP A 16 -16.82 3.00 -3.57
C ASP A 16 -16.22 2.24 -4.76
N PRO A 17 -16.33 0.90 -4.80
CA PRO A 17 -15.72 0.08 -5.85
C PRO A 17 -16.27 0.35 -7.25
N ILE A 18 -17.47 0.93 -7.39
CA ILE A 18 -18.05 1.22 -8.72
C ILE A 18 -17.17 2.16 -9.55
N PHE A 19 -16.39 3.02 -8.89
CA PHE A 19 -15.48 3.96 -9.54
C PHE A 19 -14.11 3.37 -9.84
N PHE A 20 -13.80 2.13 -9.40
CA PHE A 20 -12.47 1.55 -9.57
C PHE A 20 -12.06 1.41 -11.05
N PRO A 21 -12.89 0.88 -11.96
CA PRO A 21 -12.54 0.82 -13.38
C PRO A 21 -12.28 2.21 -13.98
N SER A 22 -13.14 3.18 -13.67
CA SER A 22 -13.03 4.57 -14.13
C SER A 22 -11.74 5.23 -13.62
N PHE A 23 -11.43 5.07 -12.33
CA PHE A 23 -10.16 5.51 -11.76
C PHE A 23 -8.98 4.90 -12.52
N ILE A 24 -8.93 3.57 -12.66
CA ILE A 24 -7.82 2.88 -13.32
C ILE A 24 -7.66 3.31 -14.78
N HIS A 25 -8.75 3.58 -15.52
CA HIS A 25 -8.67 4.12 -16.88
C HIS A 25 -7.96 5.48 -16.91
N THR A 26 -8.29 6.39 -15.99
CA THR A 26 -7.69 7.74 -15.92
C THR A 26 -6.20 7.73 -15.59
N GLN A 27 -5.73 6.68 -14.89
CA GLN A 27 -4.31 6.49 -14.57
C GLN A 27 -3.52 5.86 -15.74
N LYS A 28 -4.20 5.31 -16.75
CA LYS A 28 -3.60 4.53 -17.84
C LYS A 28 -3.35 5.39 -19.07
N ARG A 29 -3.89 5.00 -20.22
CA ARG A 29 -3.58 5.59 -21.53
C ARG A 29 -4.89 6.07 -22.13
N ASN A 30 -4.85 7.23 -22.77
CA ASN A 30 -5.97 7.74 -23.55
C ASN A 30 -6.38 6.69 -24.62
N PRO A 31 -7.67 6.40 -24.78
CA PRO A 31 -8.14 5.31 -25.64
C PRO A 31 -7.89 5.55 -27.14
N VAL A 32 -7.69 6.81 -27.55
CA VAL A 32 -7.43 7.18 -28.95
C VAL A 32 -5.94 7.27 -29.23
N THR A 33 -5.18 7.98 -28.40
CA THR A 33 -3.75 8.25 -28.65
C THR A 33 -2.82 7.19 -28.07
N HIS A 34 -3.31 6.36 -27.15
CA HIS A 34 -2.51 5.42 -26.36
C HIS A 34 -1.38 6.08 -25.53
N LEU A 35 -1.46 7.39 -25.28
CA LEU A 35 -0.51 8.16 -24.46
C LEU A 35 -1.04 8.42 -23.04
N LYS A 36 -0.15 8.80 -22.12
CA LYS A 36 -0.55 9.35 -20.80
C LYS A 36 -1.25 10.69 -21.01
N ASP A 37 -2.28 10.94 -20.22
CA ASP A 37 -3.18 12.08 -20.39
C ASP A 37 -3.38 12.79 -19.04
N PRO A 38 -2.77 13.97 -18.82
CA PRO A 38 -2.91 14.69 -17.56
C PRO A 38 -4.32 15.25 -17.35
N ASP A 39 -5.08 15.53 -18.42
CA ASP A 39 -6.45 16.02 -18.30
C ASP A 39 -7.33 14.90 -17.76
N MET A 40 -7.25 13.68 -18.30
CA MET A 40 -7.97 12.52 -17.76
C MET A 40 -7.62 12.26 -16.27
N PHE A 41 -6.34 12.34 -15.92
CA PHE A 41 -5.86 12.12 -14.56
C PHE A 41 -6.45 13.14 -13.58
N TRP A 42 -6.38 14.43 -13.90
CA TRP A 42 -6.83 15.49 -13.00
C TRP A 42 -8.35 15.72 -13.03
N ASP A 43 -9.02 15.47 -14.16
CA ASP A 43 -10.48 15.53 -14.25
C ASP A 43 -11.13 14.60 -13.22
N PHE A 44 -10.72 13.33 -13.18
CA PHE A 44 -11.22 12.39 -12.19
C PHE A 44 -10.92 12.83 -10.76
N ILE A 45 -9.68 13.21 -10.46
CA ILE A 45 -9.27 13.57 -9.09
C ILE A 45 -10.00 14.82 -8.58
N THR A 46 -10.16 15.84 -9.43
CA THR A 46 -10.78 17.10 -9.03
C THR A 46 -12.30 16.98 -8.87
N LEU A 47 -12.94 16.07 -9.62
CA LEU A 47 -14.37 15.76 -9.47
C LEU A 47 -14.65 14.78 -8.31
N ARG A 48 -13.63 14.13 -7.75
CA ARG A 48 -13.73 13.14 -6.67
C ARG A 48 -12.87 13.54 -5.46
N PRO A 49 -13.30 14.53 -4.66
CA PRO A 49 -12.50 15.08 -3.57
C PRO A 49 -12.16 14.07 -2.46
N GLU A 50 -12.81 12.91 -2.40
CA GLU A 50 -12.37 11.82 -1.51
C GLU A 50 -10.95 11.32 -1.81
N ALA A 51 -10.45 11.52 -3.03
CA ALA A 51 -9.10 11.12 -3.43
C ALA A 51 -8.00 11.98 -2.80
N THR A 52 -8.33 13.18 -2.30
CA THR A 52 -7.35 14.18 -1.84
C THR A 52 -6.35 13.64 -0.82
N HIS A 53 -6.79 12.79 0.12
CA HIS A 53 -5.90 12.21 1.12
C HIS A 53 -4.82 11.31 0.49
N GLN A 54 -5.23 10.39 -0.40
CA GLN A 54 -4.29 9.51 -1.08
C GLN A 54 -3.46 10.24 -2.13
N VAL A 55 -4.00 11.25 -2.82
CA VAL A 55 -3.24 12.11 -3.74
C VAL A 55 -2.15 12.86 -2.97
N SER A 56 -2.45 13.38 -1.78
CA SER A 56 -1.43 14.02 -0.93
C SER A 56 -0.32 13.06 -0.52
N PHE A 57 -0.66 11.79 -0.24
CA PHE A 57 0.33 10.75 0.03
C PHE A 57 1.16 10.42 -1.22
N LEU A 58 0.52 10.23 -2.37
CA LEU A 58 1.16 9.89 -3.65
C LEU A 58 2.16 10.96 -4.09
N PHE A 59 1.84 12.24 -3.94
CA PHE A 59 2.71 13.36 -4.34
C PHE A 59 3.71 13.78 -3.24
N SER A 60 3.72 13.11 -2.09
CA SER A 60 4.84 13.21 -1.14
C SER A 60 6.03 12.37 -1.62
N ASP A 61 7.17 12.45 -0.92
CA ASP A 61 8.34 11.60 -1.23
C ASP A 61 8.01 10.09 -1.19
N ARG A 62 6.97 9.69 -0.45
CA ARG A 62 6.50 8.29 -0.38
C ARG A 62 5.97 7.75 -1.71
N GLY A 63 5.70 8.62 -2.69
CA GLY A 63 5.32 8.23 -4.06
C GLY A 63 6.44 7.56 -4.85
N THR A 64 7.70 7.76 -4.46
CA THR A 64 8.89 7.18 -5.14
C THR A 64 9.80 6.46 -4.14
N PRO A 65 9.42 5.26 -3.65
CA PRO A 65 10.26 4.46 -2.73
C PRO A 65 11.61 4.07 -3.33
N ASP A 66 12.63 4.01 -2.47
CA ASP A 66 13.95 3.46 -2.80
C ASP A 66 13.91 1.92 -2.73
N GLY A 67 13.40 1.31 -3.79
CA GLY A 67 13.19 -0.14 -3.86
C GLY A 67 12.06 -0.64 -2.94
N TYR A 68 11.79 -1.95 -2.98
CA TYR A 68 10.69 -2.53 -2.21
C TYR A 68 11.00 -2.68 -0.72
N ARG A 69 12.28 -2.76 -0.35
CA ARG A 69 12.71 -3.04 1.04
C ARG A 69 12.55 -1.83 1.96
N HIS A 70 12.55 -0.61 1.41
CA HIS A 70 12.49 0.64 2.16
C HIS A 70 11.10 1.28 2.20
N MET A 71 10.04 0.47 2.09
CA MET A 71 8.65 0.92 2.26
C MET A 71 7.89 0.05 3.25
N ASN A 72 6.89 0.64 3.89
CA ASN A 72 5.92 -0.12 4.68
C ASN A 72 4.92 -0.83 3.75
N GLY A 73 4.23 -1.83 4.29
CA GLY A 73 3.01 -2.40 3.73
C GLY A 73 1.82 -2.18 4.65
N TYR A 74 0.62 -2.15 4.09
CA TYR A 74 -0.62 -1.96 4.82
C TYR A 74 -1.74 -2.76 4.18
N GLY A 75 -2.58 -3.38 5.01
CA GLY A 75 -3.83 -3.98 4.52
C GLY A 75 -4.81 -2.92 3.98
N SER A 76 -4.62 -1.65 4.35
CA SER A 76 -5.43 -0.48 4.01
C SER A 76 -6.87 -0.55 4.53
N HIS A 77 -7.62 -1.55 4.11
CA HIS A 77 -8.99 -1.82 4.54
C HIS A 77 -9.08 -2.17 6.03
N THR A 78 -10.27 -1.98 6.57
CA THR A 78 -10.66 -2.51 7.87
C THR A 78 -11.11 -3.95 7.68
N PHE A 79 -10.53 -4.87 8.44
CA PHE A 79 -10.86 -6.29 8.46
C PHE A 79 -11.58 -6.65 9.77
N LYS A 80 -12.09 -7.87 9.85
CA LYS A 80 -12.70 -8.43 11.06
C LYS A 80 -11.87 -9.61 11.54
N LEU A 81 -11.53 -9.60 12.83
CA LEU A 81 -10.93 -10.73 13.54
C LEU A 81 -11.99 -11.31 14.45
N VAL A 82 -12.08 -12.64 14.53
CA VAL A 82 -13.05 -13.35 15.37
C VAL A 82 -12.28 -14.30 16.27
N ASN A 83 -12.51 -14.23 17.58
CA ASN A 83 -11.86 -15.11 18.54
C ASN A 83 -12.58 -16.48 18.64
N LYS A 84 -12.06 -17.39 19.49
CA LYS A 84 -12.62 -18.74 19.66
C LYS A 84 -14.04 -18.75 20.25
N GLU A 85 -14.42 -17.69 20.96
CA GLU A 85 -15.78 -17.49 21.50
C GLU A 85 -16.76 -16.91 20.47
N GLY A 86 -16.31 -16.56 19.27
CA GLY A 86 -17.14 -15.94 18.23
C GLY A 86 -17.27 -14.42 18.36
N ASN A 87 -16.53 -13.77 19.26
CA ASN A 87 -16.59 -12.33 19.45
C ASN A 87 -15.74 -11.62 18.37
N PRO A 88 -16.34 -10.69 17.59
CA PRO A 88 -15.64 -9.96 16.55
C PRO A 88 -14.98 -8.69 17.08
N VAL A 89 -13.86 -8.32 16.46
CA VAL A 89 -13.28 -6.98 16.53
C VAL A 89 -12.85 -6.55 15.12
N PHE A 90 -12.77 -5.24 14.89
CA PHE A 90 -12.22 -4.70 13.65
C PHE A 90 -10.71 -4.47 13.77
N CYS A 91 -9.98 -4.61 12.66
CA CYS A 91 -8.54 -4.37 12.66
C CYS A 91 -8.02 -3.69 11.38
N LYS A 92 -6.85 -3.06 11.50
CA LYS A 92 -6.01 -2.59 10.38
C LYS A 92 -4.64 -3.25 10.47
N PHE A 93 -4.14 -3.81 9.38
CA PHE A 93 -2.80 -4.42 9.32
C PHE A 93 -1.72 -3.41 8.89
N HIS A 94 -0.58 -3.46 9.56
CA HIS A 94 0.60 -2.62 9.29
C HIS A 94 1.88 -3.47 9.26
N PHE A 95 2.62 -3.38 8.18
CA PHE A 95 3.93 -4.02 7.99
C PHE A 95 4.97 -2.90 7.95
N LYS A 96 5.71 -2.71 9.06
CA LYS A 96 6.70 -1.65 9.17
C LYS A 96 8.05 -2.17 8.71
N THR A 97 8.68 -1.52 7.71
CA THR A 97 10.01 -1.95 7.25
C THR A 97 11.02 -1.82 8.40
N ASP A 98 11.79 -2.89 8.64
CA ASP A 98 12.87 -2.87 9.62
C ASP A 98 14.15 -2.21 9.03
N GLN A 99 14.17 -1.88 7.73
CA GLN A 99 15.30 -1.27 7.03
C GLN A 99 15.24 0.27 7.02
N GLY A 100 14.17 0.84 7.58
CA GLY A 100 13.87 2.27 7.52
C GLY A 100 13.27 2.70 6.18
N ILE A 101 12.40 3.70 6.24
CA ILE A 101 11.79 4.28 5.04
C ILE A 101 12.82 5.13 4.29
N LYS A 102 12.93 4.92 2.98
CA LYS A 102 13.76 5.71 2.07
C LYS A 102 13.03 5.97 0.77
N ASN A 103 13.28 7.15 0.20
CA ASN A 103 12.58 7.66 -0.96
C ASN A 103 13.56 8.38 -1.89
N PHE A 104 13.31 8.28 -3.19
CA PHE A 104 13.98 9.13 -4.17
C PHE A 104 13.28 10.47 -4.28
N ASN A 105 14.05 11.53 -4.52
CA ASN A 105 13.48 12.73 -5.10
C ASN A 105 13.12 12.50 -6.58
N ARG A 106 12.34 13.41 -7.15
CA ARG A 106 11.85 13.32 -8.54
C ARG A 106 12.99 13.14 -9.57
N HIS A 107 14.14 13.78 -9.37
CA HIS A 107 15.24 13.75 -10.33
C HIS A 107 15.89 12.37 -10.37
N ARG A 108 16.18 11.80 -9.19
CA ARG A 108 16.75 10.46 -9.09
C ARG A 108 15.79 9.38 -9.58
N ALA A 109 14.49 9.51 -9.25
CA ALA A 109 13.46 8.60 -9.75
C ALA A 109 13.37 8.65 -11.29
N GLY A 110 13.41 9.86 -11.88
CA GLY A 110 13.40 10.04 -13.34
C GLY A 110 14.63 9.48 -14.03
N GLU A 111 15.82 9.62 -13.43
CA GLU A 111 17.06 9.02 -13.94
C GLU A 111 16.94 7.49 -14.00
N LEU A 112 16.57 6.87 -12.87
CA LEU A 112 16.43 5.41 -12.76
C LEU A 112 15.37 4.84 -13.70
N ALA A 113 14.28 5.57 -13.95
CA ALA A 113 13.26 5.15 -14.92
C ALA A 113 13.82 4.93 -16.33
N SER A 114 14.97 5.54 -16.66
CA SER A 114 15.66 5.35 -17.94
C SER A 114 16.89 4.45 -17.85
N SER A 115 17.66 4.52 -16.76
CA SER A 115 18.93 3.82 -16.63
C SER A 115 18.83 2.42 -16.05
N ASP A 116 17.83 2.15 -15.21
CA ASP A 116 17.52 0.82 -14.65
C ASP A 116 16.02 0.71 -14.33
N PRO A 117 15.15 0.49 -15.34
CA PRO A 117 13.70 0.43 -15.15
C PRO A 117 13.26 -0.72 -14.22
N ASP A 118 14.13 -1.71 -14.02
CA ASP A 118 13.92 -2.86 -13.13
C ASP A 118 14.59 -2.71 -11.75
N TYR A 119 15.00 -1.48 -11.39
CA TYR A 119 15.78 -1.19 -10.18
C TYR A 119 15.25 -1.89 -8.91
N ALA A 120 13.95 -1.77 -8.62
CA ALA A 120 13.35 -2.33 -7.40
C ALA A 120 13.37 -3.87 -7.39
N ILE A 121 13.24 -4.50 -8.57
CA ILE A 121 13.33 -5.96 -8.72
C ILE A 121 14.77 -6.41 -8.50
N ARG A 122 15.73 -5.72 -9.13
CA ARG A 122 17.18 -5.99 -8.99
C ARG A 122 17.65 -5.83 -7.55
N ASP A 123 17.24 -4.75 -6.88
CA ASP A 123 17.55 -4.49 -5.47
C ASP A 123 17.07 -5.62 -4.57
N LEU A 124 15.80 -6.03 -4.70
CA LEU A 124 15.22 -7.10 -3.87
C LEU A 124 15.94 -8.44 -4.11
N TYR A 125 16.14 -8.81 -5.37
CA TYR A 125 16.79 -10.06 -5.73
C TYR A 125 18.23 -10.13 -5.17
N ASN A 126 19.01 -9.07 -5.38
CA ASN A 126 20.39 -9.00 -4.92
C ASN A 126 20.50 -9.01 -3.39
N ALA A 127 19.60 -8.32 -2.70
CA ALA A 127 19.56 -8.33 -1.24
C ALA A 127 19.35 -9.75 -0.69
N ILE A 128 18.39 -10.50 -1.25
CA ILE A 128 18.15 -11.89 -0.85
C ILE A 128 19.32 -12.80 -1.24
N ALA A 129 19.87 -12.66 -2.44
CA ALA A 129 20.99 -13.48 -2.93
C ALA A 129 22.28 -13.29 -2.08
N THR A 130 22.47 -12.09 -1.52
CA THR A 130 23.58 -11.75 -0.63
C THR A 130 23.27 -11.95 0.86
N GLN A 131 22.18 -12.65 1.18
CA GLN A 131 21.71 -12.93 2.54
C GLN A 131 21.37 -11.68 3.38
N ASN A 132 21.18 -10.53 2.74
CA ASN A 132 20.67 -9.31 3.35
C ASN A 132 19.14 -9.31 3.32
N PHE A 133 18.54 -10.25 4.07
CA PHE A 133 17.11 -10.53 4.02
C PHE A 133 16.28 -9.36 4.53
N PRO A 134 15.41 -8.75 3.68
CA PRO A 134 14.50 -7.72 4.15
C PRO A 134 13.43 -8.33 5.05
N SER A 135 12.97 -7.52 5.99
CA SER A 135 11.96 -7.93 6.95
C SER A 135 11.09 -6.77 7.42
N TRP A 136 9.88 -7.12 7.85
CA TRP A 136 8.88 -6.18 8.32
C TRP A 136 8.29 -6.64 9.65
N SER A 137 8.25 -5.72 10.62
CA SER A 137 7.52 -5.92 11.87
C SER A 137 6.02 -5.73 11.64
N VAL A 138 5.25 -6.79 11.88
CA VAL A 138 3.80 -6.85 11.65
C VAL A 138 3.06 -6.40 12.89
N HIS A 139 2.14 -5.46 12.70
CA HIS A 139 1.29 -4.90 13.75
C HIS A 139 -0.17 -4.86 13.29
N ILE A 140 -1.06 -4.79 14.27
CA ILE A 140 -2.46 -4.47 14.05
C ILE A 140 -2.92 -3.29 14.92
N GLN A 141 -3.84 -2.49 14.42
CA GLN A 141 -4.73 -1.70 15.28
C GLN A 141 -6.01 -2.51 15.50
N VAL A 142 -6.64 -2.38 16.66
CA VAL A 142 -7.88 -3.08 17.00
C VAL A 142 -8.92 -2.08 17.48
N MET A 143 -10.15 -2.22 16.99
CA MET A 143 -11.31 -1.40 17.34
C MET A 143 -12.51 -2.31 17.63
N SER A 144 -13.18 -2.14 18.77
CA SER A 144 -14.40 -2.88 19.07
C SER A 144 -15.58 -2.40 18.22
N GLU A 145 -16.66 -3.18 18.15
CA GLU A 145 -17.88 -2.74 17.44
C GLU A 145 -18.47 -1.47 18.06
N GLU A 146 -18.51 -1.38 19.40
CA GLU A 146 -18.98 -0.17 20.09
C GLU A 146 -18.10 1.06 19.80
N GLN A 147 -16.78 0.89 19.70
CA GLN A 147 -15.87 1.97 19.32
C GLN A 147 -16.09 2.41 17.88
N ALA A 148 -16.33 1.46 16.97
CA ALA A 148 -16.61 1.72 15.56
C ALA A 148 -17.89 2.54 15.38
N ASP A 149 -18.97 2.19 16.11
CA ASP A 149 -20.26 2.90 16.06
C ASP A 149 -20.16 4.36 16.54
N LYS A 150 -19.22 4.63 17.45
CA LYS A 150 -18.99 5.96 18.04
C LYS A 150 -17.85 6.73 17.37
N HIS A 151 -17.18 6.14 16.37
CA HIS A 151 -16.01 6.75 15.74
C HIS A 151 -16.43 7.97 14.90
N LYS A 152 -15.66 9.06 14.98
CA LYS A 152 -15.97 10.33 14.29
C LYS A 152 -16.03 10.21 12.76
N ASP A 153 -15.20 9.33 12.21
CA ASP A 153 -15.15 8.98 10.80
C ASP A 153 -15.73 7.58 10.61
N ASN A 154 -16.24 7.27 9.41
CA ASN A 154 -16.59 5.89 9.08
C ASN A 154 -15.33 5.00 9.11
N PRO A 155 -15.22 4.02 10.03
CA PRO A 155 -14.03 3.18 10.14
C PRO A 155 -13.85 2.22 8.95
N PHE A 156 -14.86 2.07 8.10
CA PHE A 156 -14.83 1.29 6.86
C PHE A 156 -14.54 2.14 5.62
N ASP A 157 -14.41 3.46 5.75
CA ASP A 157 -14.00 4.35 4.66
C ASP A 157 -12.50 4.15 4.36
N LEU A 158 -12.19 3.63 3.17
CA LEU A 158 -10.84 3.34 2.71
C LEU A 158 -9.96 4.59 2.52
N THR A 159 -10.55 5.79 2.56
CA THR A 159 -9.83 7.07 2.50
C THR A 159 -9.40 7.56 3.90
N LYS A 160 -9.67 6.80 4.97
CA LYS A 160 -9.41 7.19 6.36
C LYS A 160 -8.40 6.27 7.04
N VAL A 161 -7.63 6.85 7.95
CA VAL A 161 -6.73 6.16 8.87
C VAL A 161 -7.31 6.16 10.28
N TRP A 162 -6.92 5.20 11.11
CA TRP A 162 -7.18 5.25 12.54
C TRP A 162 -6.00 5.90 13.26
N SER A 163 -6.29 6.88 14.13
CA SER A 163 -5.26 7.57 14.91
C SER A 163 -4.47 6.56 15.75
N GLN A 164 -3.15 6.53 15.61
CA GLN A 164 -2.30 5.66 16.45
C GLN A 164 -2.24 6.09 17.92
N LYS A 165 -2.71 7.30 18.24
CA LYS A 165 -2.86 7.74 19.64
C LYS A 165 -4.07 7.08 20.31
N GLU A 166 -5.14 6.89 19.55
CA GLU A 166 -6.40 6.30 20.04
C GLU A 166 -6.39 4.78 19.91
N TYR A 167 -5.86 4.28 18.78
CA TYR A 167 -5.74 2.87 18.46
C TYR A 167 -4.26 2.55 18.24
N PRO A 168 -3.48 2.31 19.31
CA PRO A 168 -2.05 2.05 19.18
C PRO A 168 -1.75 0.78 18.39
N LEU A 169 -0.55 0.71 17.81
CA LEU A 169 -0.08 -0.48 17.11
C LEU A 169 0.23 -1.59 18.12
N ILE A 170 -0.38 -2.75 17.91
CA ILE A 170 -0.18 -3.97 18.69
C ILE A 170 0.74 -4.90 17.89
N PRO A 171 1.91 -5.29 18.42
CA PRO A 171 2.80 -6.23 17.74
C PRO A 171 2.13 -7.60 17.53
N VAL A 172 2.32 -8.18 16.35
CA VAL A 172 1.82 -9.54 15.99
C VAL A 172 2.98 -10.48 15.70
N GLY A 173 3.97 -10.04 14.93
CA GLY A 173 5.06 -10.89 14.51
C GLY A 173 5.98 -10.21 13.50
N LYS A 174 6.67 -11.01 12.69
CA LYS A 174 7.66 -10.53 11.72
C LYS A 174 7.55 -11.31 10.41
N MET A 175 7.60 -10.60 9.29
CA MET A 175 7.69 -11.17 7.95
C MET A 175 9.12 -11.02 7.43
N VAL A 176 9.71 -12.11 6.91
CA VAL A 176 11.08 -12.12 6.36
C VAL A 176 11.04 -12.74 4.97
N LEU A 177 11.66 -12.09 4.00
CA LEU A 177 11.86 -12.66 2.66
C LEU A 177 13.31 -13.15 2.56
N ASN A 178 13.50 -14.47 2.47
CA ASN A 178 14.82 -15.10 2.52
C ASN A 178 15.11 -16.07 1.36
N LEU A 179 14.23 -16.15 0.37
CA LEU A 179 14.37 -17.02 -0.77
C LEU A 179 13.85 -16.33 -2.04
N ASN A 180 14.68 -16.33 -3.08
CA ASN A 180 14.27 -15.85 -4.40
C ASN A 180 13.50 -16.95 -5.16
N PRO A 181 12.60 -16.56 -6.08
CA PRO A 181 11.98 -17.51 -7.00
C PRO A 181 13.03 -18.27 -7.80
N LYS A 182 12.80 -19.56 -8.07
CA LYS A 182 13.65 -20.33 -9.00
C LYS A 182 13.25 -20.07 -10.44
N ASN A 183 11.96 -19.81 -10.67
CA ASN A 183 11.41 -19.42 -11.96
C ASN A 183 10.40 -18.29 -11.78
N TYR A 184 10.71 -17.10 -12.31
CA TYR A 184 9.86 -15.93 -12.17
C TYR A 184 8.45 -16.15 -12.72
N PHE A 185 8.34 -16.73 -13.92
CA PHE A 185 7.04 -16.93 -14.56
C PHE A 185 6.14 -17.86 -13.73
N ALA A 186 6.65 -19.02 -13.31
CA ALA A 186 5.85 -20.01 -12.59
C ALA A 186 5.51 -19.62 -11.14
N GLU A 187 6.33 -18.78 -10.49
CA GLU A 187 6.20 -18.49 -9.06
C GLU A 187 5.74 -17.05 -8.77
N VAL A 188 5.79 -16.14 -9.74
CA VAL A 188 5.45 -14.71 -9.56
C VAL A 188 4.37 -14.22 -10.54
N GLU A 189 4.41 -14.63 -11.81
CA GLU A 189 3.49 -14.10 -12.84
C GLU A 189 2.16 -14.89 -12.95
N GLN A 190 2.12 -16.15 -12.53
CA GLN A 190 0.91 -17.00 -12.55
C GLN A 190 -0.10 -16.61 -11.46
#